data_AF-A0A3D2VF03-F1
#
_entry.id   AF-A0A3D2VF03-F1
#
_cell.length_a   1.000
_cell.length_b   1.000
_cell.length_c   1.000
_cell.angle_alpha   90.00
_cell.angle_beta   90.00
_cell.angle_gamma   90.00
#
_symmetry.space_group_name_H-M   'P 1'
#
loop_
_entity.id
_entity.type
_entity.pdbx_description
1 polymer ?
#
loop_
_entity_poly.entity_id
_entity_poly.type
_entity_poly.pdbx_seq_one_letter_code
_entity_poly.pdbx_strand_id
1 'polypeptide(L)'
;MASVSFEKAPTGIDGCGIPVVGIPLESLAFAFARFVTGTSFGPARQSAAERIYQAMIREPFMVAGSERWCTRAMEATSGAFIVKTGAEGVYCGAVPQAGVGIALKIDDGAPRAAECAMGAVLSGLGCLDLEQASGLVDSPVSNVAGREVGNIRPHKVIRDQIMPLLDRKAAR
;
A
#
# COMPACT_ATOMS: atom_id res chain seq x y z
N MET A 1 0.43 -6.09 17.03
CA MET A 1 0.65 -6.23 15.58
C MET A 1 1.98 -5.59 15.17
N ALA A 2 2.22 -4.31 15.47
CA ALA A 2 3.44 -3.58 15.07
C ALA A 2 4.73 -3.88 15.87
N SER A 3 4.65 -4.68 16.94
CA SER A 3 5.80 -5.05 17.80
C SER A 3 6.64 -3.86 18.31
N VAL A 4 6.00 -2.73 18.60
CA VAL A 4 6.60 -1.51 19.14
C VAL A 4 5.76 -0.98 20.30
N SER A 5 6.41 -0.38 21.30
CA SER A 5 5.73 0.31 22.41
C SER A 5 5.33 1.72 21.99
N PHE A 6 4.13 2.15 22.40
CA PHE A 6 3.63 3.51 22.14
C PHE A 6 3.75 4.46 23.34
N GLU A 7 4.29 4.00 24.47
CA GLU A 7 4.36 4.81 25.71
C GLU A 7 5.09 6.15 25.54
N LYS A 8 6.07 6.21 24.62
CA LYS A 8 6.86 7.41 24.30
C LYS A 8 6.72 7.83 22.85
N ALA A 9 5.72 7.29 22.14
CA ALA A 9 5.49 7.67 20.75
C ALA A 9 4.94 9.10 20.70
N PRO A 10 5.35 9.92 19.70
CA PRO A 10 4.71 11.20 19.48
C PRO A 10 3.23 10.96 19.16
N THR A 11 2.37 11.87 19.60
CA THR A 11 0.93 11.81 19.33
C THR A 11 0.48 13.07 18.60
N GLY A 12 -0.63 12.94 17.87
CA GLY A 12 -1.24 14.05 17.16
C GLY A 12 -2.75 13.85 17.04
N ILE A 13 -3.42 14.89 16.54
CA ILE A 13 -4.82 14.82 16.16
C ILE A 13 -4.86 14.77 14.63
N ASP A 14 -5.48 13.73 14.08
CA ASP A 14 -5.67 13.59 12.64
C ASP A 14 -6.69 14.63 12.11
N GLY A 15 -6.72 14.84 10.79
CA GLY A 15 -7.66 15.76 10.15
C GLY A 15 -9.14 15.39 10.37
N CYS A 16 -9.43 14.13 10.69
CA CYS A 16 -10.76 13.66 11.08
C CYS A 16 -11.07 13.81 12.59
N GLY A 17 -10.12 14.29 13.39
CA GLY A 17 -10.26 14.52 14.83
C GLY A 17 -9.85 13.35 15.73
N ILE A 18 -9.37 12.24 15.16
CA ILE A 18 -8.99 11.04 15.92
C ILE A 18 -7.56 11.21 16.47
N PRO A 19 -7.30 10.90 17.76
CA PRO A 19 -5.94 10.81 18.28
C PRO A 19 -5.14 9.72 17.57
N VAL A 20 -3.96 10.07 17.06
CA VAL A 20 -3.05 9.16 16.36
C VAL A 20 -1.71 9.09 17.06
N VAL A 21 -1.08 7.92 17.01
CA VAL A 21 0.27 7.67 17.52
C VAL A 21 1.24 7.57 16.35
N GLY A 22 2.45 8.12 16.51
CA GLY A 22 3.53 7.95 15.57
C GLY A 22 4.04 6.51 15.59
N ILE A 23 4.13 5.89 14.41
CA ILE A 23 4.60 4.51 14.24
C ILE A 23 5.73 4.51 13.21
N PRO A 24 6.88 3.87 13.48
CA PRO A 24 7.91 3.67 12.46
C PRO A 24 7.35 2.92 11.25
N LEU A 25 7.77 3.30 10.03
CA LEU A 25 7.28 2.67 8.80
C LEU A 25 7.54 1.16 8.77
N GLU A 26 8.70 0.71 9.25
CA GLU A 26 9.04 -0.70 9.35
C GLU A 26 8.08 -1.47 10.27
N SER A 27 7.70 -0.89 11.40
CA SER A 27 6.75 -1.47 12.36
C SER A 27 5.34 -1.53 11.78
N LEU A 28 4.97 -0.52 10.98
CA LEU A 28 3.70 -0.49 10.25
C LEU A 28 3.66 -1.55 9.15
N ALA A 29 4.70 -1.64 8.32
CA ALA A 29 4.84 -2.70 7.32
C ALA A 29 4.80 -4.10 7.97
N PHE A 30 5.48 -4.29 9.11
CA PHE A 30 5.45 -5.53 9.85
C PHE A 30 4.06 -5.87 10.41
N ALA A 31 3.30 -4.87 10.86
CA ALA A 31 1.92 -5.05 11.28
C ALA A 31 1.04 -5.59 10.14
N PHE A 32 1.18 -5.03 8.93
CA PHE A 32 0.47 -5.48 7.74
C PHE A 32 0.89 -6.88 7.29
N ALA A 33 2.18 -7.24 7.39
CA ALA A 33 2.66 -8.60 7.15
C ALA A 33 2.02 -9.61 8.10
N ARG A 34 1.95 -9.28 9.39
CA ARG A 34 1.27 -10.12 10.40
C ARG A 34 -0.24 -10.19 10.21
N PHE A 35 -0.86 -9.11 9.72
CA PHE A 35 -2.28 -9.08 9.42
C PHE A 35 -2.65 -10.13 8.37
N VAL A 36 -1.88 -10.25 7.28
CA VAL A 36 -2.18 -11.23 6.21
C VAL A 36 -1.61 -12.64 6.47
N THR A 37 -0.55 -12.78 7.28
CA THR A 37 0.01 -14.11 7.60
C THR A 37 -0.60 -14.74 8.85
N GLY A 38 -1.27 -13.96 9.70
CA GLY A 38 -1.73 -14.38 11.02
C GLY A 38 -0.60 -14.65 12.02
N THR A 39 0.65 -14.32 11.70
CA THR A 39 1.80 -14.70 12.52
C THR A 39 1.70 -14.12 13.94
N SER A 40 1.86 -15.00 14.92
CA SER A 40 1.72 -14.71 16.36
C SER A 40 0.32 -14.19 16.76
N PHE A 41 -0.73 -14.50 16.00
CA PHE A 41 -2.12 -14.34 16.44
C PHE A 41 -2.65 -15.65 17.01
N GLY A 42 -3.53 -15.54 18.01
CA GLY A 42 -4.38 -16.67 18.40
C GLY A 42 -5.52 -16.87 17.38
N PRO A 43 -6.21 -18.02 17.42
CA PRO A 43 -7.19 -18.42 16.40
C PRO A 43 -8.28 -17.36 16.11
N ALA A 44 -8.82 -16.75 17.17
CA ALA A 44 -9.86 -15.73 17.04
C ALA A 44 -9.40 -14.49 16.25
N ARG A 45 -8.16 -14.03 16.49
CA ARG A 45 -7.63 -12.85 15.81
C ARG A 45 -7.21 -13.16 14.37
N GLN A 46 -6.69 -14.36 14.12
CA GLN A 46 -6.42 -14.82 12.76
C GLN A 46 -7.69 -14.90 11.92
N SER A 47 -8.77 -15.49 12.46
CA SER A 47 -10.08 -15.54 11.80
C SER A 47 -10.66 -14.14 11.52
N ALA A 48 -10.50 -13.20 12.47
CA ALA A 48 -10.92 -11.81 12.26
C ALA A 48 -10.11 -11.11 11.16
N ALA A 49 -8.78 -11.31 11.12
CA ALA A 49 -7.92 -10.72 10.11
C ALA A 49 -8.26 -11.25 8.71
N GLU A 50 -8.43 -12.57 8.56
CA GLU A 50 -8.87 -13.19 7.31
C GLU A 50 -10.22 -12.63 6.86
N ARG A 51 -11.20 -12.53 7.77
CA ARG A 51 -12.51 -11.97 7.44
C ARG A 51 -12.43 -10.52 6.96
N ILE A 52 -11.56 -9.70 7.56
CA ILE A 52 -11.34 -8.32 7.13
C ILE A 52 -10.67 -8.30 5.75
N TYR A 53 -9.63 -9.12 5.54
CA TYR A 53 -8.97 -9.22 4.24
C TYR A 53 -9.96 -9.59 3.13
N GLN A 54 -10.76 -10.64 3.36
CA GLN A 54 -11.80 -11.09 2.43
C GLN A 54 -12.84 -10.00 2.15
N ALA A 55 -13.25 -9.24 3.17
CA ALA A 55 -14.18 -8.12 2.98
C ALA A 55 -13.56 -7.01 2.12
N MET A 56 -12.30 -6.66 2.37
CA MET A 56 -11.59 -5.62 1.63
C MET A 56 -11.43 -5.96 0.14
N ILE A 57 -11.06 -7.20 -0.19
CA ILE A 57 -10.89 -7.61 -1.60
C ILE A 57 -12.22 -7.80 -2.34
N ARG A 58 -13.32 -8.13 -1.63
CA ARG A 58 -14.65 -8.27 -2.23
C ARG A 58 -15.35 -6.93 -2.42
N GLU A 59 -15.07 -5.98 -1.52
CA GLU A 59 -15.70 -4.66 -1.53
C GLU A 59 -14.65 -3.51 -1.56
N PRO A 60 -13.78 -3.41 -2.59
CA PRO A 60 -12.78 -2.34 -2.67
C PRO A 60 -13.37 -0.93 -2.59
N PHE A 61 -14.56 -0.73 -3.14
CA PHE A 61 -15.31 0.53 -3.02
C PHE A 61 -15.52 0.95 -1.56
N MET A 62 -15.81 0.01 -0.66
CA MET A 62 -16.00 0.30 0.77
C MET A 62 -14.68 0.64 1.49
N VAL A 63 -13.53 0.35 0.87
CA VAL A 63 -12.21 0.65 1.43
C VAL A 63 -11.80 2.10 1.16
N ALA A 64 -12.03 2.62 -0.06
CA ALA A 64 -11.54 3.96 -0.43
C ALA A 64 -12.53 4.84 -1.22
N GLY A 65 -13.69 4.32 -1.61
CA GLY A 65 -14.69 5.04 -2.40
C GLY A 65 -14.37 5.07 -3.90
N SER A 66 -15.08 5.90 -4.65
CA SER A 66 -14.90 6.03 -6.10
C SER A 66 -13.60 6.77 -6.46
N GLU A 67 -13.06 6.46 -7.65
CA GLU A 67 -11.97 7.20 -8.33
C GLU A 67 -10.62 7.22 -7.59
N ARG A 68 -10.53 6.69 -6.38
CA ARG A 68 -9.28 6.56 -5.64
C ARG A 68 -8.42 5.45 -6.24
N TRP A 69 -7.11 5.69 -6.26
CA TRP A 69 -6.12 4.72 -6.73
C TRP A 69 -6.22 3.38 -5.98
N CYS A 70 -6.49 3.39 -4.67
CA CYS A 70 -6.63 2.15 -3.88
C CYS A 70 -7.73 1.23 -4.43
N THR A 71 -8.89 1.82 -4.76
CA THR A 71 -10.04 1.10 -5.30
C THR A 71 -9.69 0.48 -6.64
N ARG A 72 -9.16 1.30 -7.57
CA ARG A 72 -8.73 0.82 -8.90
C ARG A 72 -7.68 -0.29 -8.80
N ALA A 73 -6.70 -0.14 -7.91
CA ALA A 73 -5.63 -1.13 -7.75
C ALA A 73 -6.14 -2.45 -7.19
N MET A 74 -7.03 -2.41 -6.21
CA MET A 74 -7.63 -3.61 -5.63
C MET A 74 -8.62 -4.28 -6.58
N GLU A 75 -9.38 -3.51 -7.38
CA GLU A 75 -10.27 -4.05 -8.42
C GLU A 75 -9.51 -4.66 -9.60
N ALA A 76 -8.33 -4.12 -9.93
CA ALA A 76 -7.49 -4.65 -11.01
C ALA A 76 -6.97 -6.06 -10.71
N THR A 77 -6.97 -6.50 -9.45
CA THR A 77 -6.49 -7.83 -9.05
C THR A 77 -7.57 -8.65 -8.38
N SER A 78 -7.58 -9.96 -8.58
CA SER A 78 -8.54 -10.85 -7.91
C SER A 78 -8.14 -11.15 -6.45
N GLY A 79 -7.87 -10.10 -5.67
CA GLY A 79 -7.47 -10.21 -4.27
C GLY A 79 -6.01 -10.60 -4.05
N ALA A 80 -5.11 -10.21 -4.96
CA ALA A 80 -3.67 -10.45 -4.80
C ALA A 80 -3.06 -9.62 -3.65
N PHE A 81 -3.66 -8.47 -3.33
CA PHE A 81 -3.25 -7.61 -2.24
C PHE A 81 -4.39 -6.74 -1.72
N ILE A 82 -4.13 -6.07 -0.59
CA ILE A 82 -4.92 -4.93 -0.12
C ILE A 82 -4.02 -3.70 -0.01
N VAL A 83 -4.59 -2.52 -0.26
CA VAL A 83 -3.90 -1.23 -0.11
C VAL A 83 -4.83 -0.16 0.43
N LYS A 84 -4.27 0.75 1.23
CA LYS A 84 -5.00 1.90 1.74
C LYS A 84 -4.08 3.12 1.83
N THR A 85 -4.55 4.22 1.23
CA THR A 85 -3.96 5.55 1.39
C THR A 85 -4.23 6.09 2.79
N GLY A 86 -3.22 6.73 3.36
CA GLY A 86 -3.32 7.66 4.48
C GLY A 86 -3.14 9.11 4.00
N ALA A 87 -3.13 10.05 4.95
CA ALA A 87 -2.85 11.45 4.69
C ALA A 87 -1.38 11.69 4.31
N GLU A 88 -1.11 12.81 3.63
CA GLU A 88 0.25 13.28 3.36
C GLU A 88 1.16 12.22 2.71
N GLY A 89 0.70 11.59 1.63
CA GLY A 89 1.53 10.66 0.84
C GLY A 89 1.89 9.36 1.55
N VAL A 90 1.16 8.97 2.60
CA VAL A 90 1.30 7.66 3.25
C VAL A 90 0.48 6.62 2.50
N TYR A 91 1.06 5.45 2.29
CA TYR A 91 0.33 4.27 1.84
C TYR A 91 0.76 3.04 2.63
N CYS A 92 -0.21 2.17 2.89
CA CYS A 92 0.05 0.84 3.44
C CYS A 92 -0.58 -0.22 2.55
N GLY A 93 0.00 -1.42 2.56
CA GLY A 93 -0.57 -2.56 1.85
C GLY A 93 -0.05 -3.88 2.40
N ALA A 94 -0.64 -4.97 1.92
CA ALA A 94 -0.19 -6.31 2.26
C ALA A 94 -0.43 -7.29 1.10
N VAL A 95 0.51 -8.21 0.93
CA VAL A 95 0.53 -9.24 -0.11
C VAL A 95 0.63 -10.60 0.59
N PRO A 96 -0.49 -11.33 0.77
CA PRO A 96 -0.51 -12.58 1.52
C PRO A 96 0.43 -13.66 0.97
N GLN A 97 0.46 -13.83 -0.35
CA GLN A 97 1.24 -14.85 -1.05
C GLN A 97 2.75 -14.68 -0.81
N ALA A 98 3.20 -13.44 -0.65
CA ALA A 98 4.59 -13.12 -0.31
C ALA A 98 4.83 -13.00 1.20
N GLY A 99 3.78 -13.01 2.03
CA GLY A 99 3.88 -12.72 3.46
C GLY A 99 4.44 -11.32 3.77
N VAL A 100 4.26 -10.37 2.86
CA VAL A 100 4.84 -9.02 2.94
C VAL A 100 3.77 -8.01 3.31
N GLY A 101 4.12 -7.10 4.22
CA GLY A 101 3.42 -5.84 4.41
C GLY A 101 4.28 -4.69 3.89
N ILE A 102 3.62 -3.65 3.40
CA ILE A 102 4.23 -2.49 2.76
C ILE A 102 3.78 -1.27 3.54
N ALA A 103 4.70 -0.38 3.84
CA ALA A 103 4.41 0.97 4.32
C ALA A 103 5.36 1.94 3.61
N LEU A 104 4.81 3.00 3.04
CA LEU A 104 5.58 4.06 2.40
C LEU A 104 5.07 5.42 2.85
N LYS A 105 5.97 6.40 2.79
CA LYS A 105 5.72 7.82 3.01
C LYS A 105 6.47 8.57 1.93
N ILE A 106 5.81 9.54 1.30
CA ILE A 106 6.47 10.54 0.47
C ILE A 106 6.77 11.76 1.34
N ASP A 107 8.01 12.23 1.29
CA ASP A 107 8.50 13.34 2.12
C ASP A 107 7.73 14.64 1.88
N ASP A 108 7.40 14.95 0.62
CA ASP A 108 6.60 16.13 0.24
C ASP A 108 5.08 15.93 0.39
N GLY A 109 4.66 14.75 0.84
CA GLY A 109 3.25 14.39 1.05
C GLY A 109 2.43 14.18 -0.22
N ALA A 110 3.03 14.23 -1.42
CA ALA A 110 2.27 14.23 -2.66
C ALA A 110 1.69 12.85 -3.00
N PRO A 111 0.36 12.73 -3.22
CA PRO A 111 -0.28 11.45 -3.55
C PRO A 111 0.20 10.90 -4.88
N ARG A 112 0.50 11.77 -5.85
CA ARG A 112 0.98 11.38 -7.19
C ARG A 112 2.26 10.52 -7.15
N ALA A 113 3.16 10.81 -6.20
CA ALA A 113 4.39 10.06 -6.03
C ALA A 113 4.12 8.77 -5.22
N ALA A 114 3.22 8.83 -4.23
CA ALA A 114 2.85 7.70 -3.38
C ALA A 114 2.18 6.59 -4.19
N GLU A 115 1.23 6.95 -5.06
CA GLU A 115 0.51 6.05 -5.96
C GLU A 115 1.47 5.39 -6.95
N CYS A 116 2.32 6.18 -7.62
CA CYS A 116 3.35 5.68 -8.52
C CYS A 116 4.32 4.71 -7.83
N ALA A 117 4.78 5.06 -6.63
CA ALA A 117 5.69 4.21 -5.84
C ALA A 117 5.02 2.91 -5.38
N MET A 118 3.78 2.98 -4.89
CA MET A 118 3.03 1.78 -4.49
C MET A 118 2.79 0.84 -5.67
N GLY A 119 2.34 1.38 -6.81
CA GLY A 119 2.16 0.60 -8.03
C GLY A 119 3.45 -0.09 -8.47
N ALA A 120 4.58 0.63 -8.46
CA ALA A 120 5.87 0.06 -8.79
C ALA A 120 6.29 -1.08 -7.85
N VAL A 121 6.06 -0.94 -6.53
CA VAL A 121 6.35 -1.99 -5.55
C VAL A 121 5.48 -3.24 -5.77
N LEU A 122 4.17 -3.05 -6.01
CA LEU A 122 3.25 -4.17 -6.26
C LEU A 122 3.57 -4.89 -7.57
N SER A 123 3.87 -4.14 -8.63
CA SER A 123 4.32 -4.72 -9.90
C SER A 123 5.63 -5.50 -9.72
N GLY A 124 6.58 -4.96 -8.94
CA GLY A 124 7.82 -5.63 -8.56
C GLY A 124 7.64 -6.91 -7.73
N LEU A 125 6.57 -6.98 -6.94
CA LEU A 125 6.18 -8.19 -6.21
C LEU A 125 5.43 -9.21 -7.09
N GLY A 126 5.31 -8.95 -8.40
CA GLY A 126 4.57 -9.81 -9.33
C GLY A 126 3.05 -9.79 -9.10
N CYS A 127 2.52 -8.77 -8.42
CA CYS A 127 1.10 -8.68 -8.12
C CYS A 127 0.26 -8.07 -9.25
N LEU A 128 0.92 -7.39 -10.19
CA LEU A 128 0.31 -6.72 -11.34
C LEU A 128 1.01 -7.18 -12.61
N ASP A 129 0.25 -7.68 -13.57
CA ASP A 129 0.75 -7.88 -14.93
C ASP A 129 0.89 -6.53 -15.68
N LEU A 130 1.37 -6.56 -16.93
CA LEU A 130 1.59 -5.35 -17.72
C LEU A 130 0.30 -4.57 -18.00
N GLU A 131 -0.82 -5.26 -18.18
CA GLU A 131 -2.12 -4.64 -18.46
C GLU A 131 -2.68 -3.97 -17.20
N GLN A 132 -2.66 -4.69 -16.07
CA GLN A 132 -3.08 -4.21 -14.77
C GLN A 132 -2.19 -3.07 -14.26
N ALA A 133 -0.89 -3.10 -14.54
CA ALA A 133 0.05 -2.06 -14.12
C ALA A 133 -0.18 -0.72 -14.85
N SER A 134 -0.72 -0.76 -16.07
CA SER A 134 -1.01 0.43 -16.86
C SER A 134 -2.02 1.35 -16.15
N GLY A 135 -1.64 2.60 -15.89
CA GLY A 135 -2.49 3.55 -15.15
C GLY A 135 -2.52 3.36 -13.63
N LEU A 136 -1.78 2.38 -13.10
CA LEU A 136 -1.52 2.20 -11.67
C LEU A 136 -0.07 2.53 -11.29
N VAL A 137 0.88 2.29 -12.20
CA VAL A 137 2.31 2.60 -12.00
C VAL A 137 2.67 3.96 -12.57
N ASP A 138 2.00 4.35 -13.64
CA ASP A 138 2.17 5.63 -14.31
C ASP A 138 0.84 6.37 -14.47
N SER A 139 0.91 7.69 -14.50
CA SER A 139 -0.28 8.55 -14.59
C SER A 139 -0.02 9.74 -15.50
N PRO A 140 -0.93 10.08 -16.44
CA PRO A 140 -0.77 11.26 -17.27
C PRO A 140 -0.86 12.54 -16.43
N VAL A 141 -0.14 13.57 -16.87
CA VAL A 141 -0.24 14.94 -16.34
C VAL A 141 -1.02 15.76 -17.36
N SER A 142 -2.20 16.22 -16.97
CA SER A 142 -3.03 17.09 -17.81
C SER A 142 -2.88 18.54 -17.41
N ASN A 143 -2.88 19.44 -18.41
CA ASN A 143 -2.99 20.88 -18.16
C ASN A 143 -4.44 21.29 -17.90
N VAL A 144 -4.67 22.57 -17.59
CA VAL A 144 -6.00 23.13 -17.32
C VAL A 144 -6.99 23.00 -18.48
N ALA A 145 -6.51 22.80 -19.71
CA ALA A 145 -7.33 22.57 -20.89
C ALA A 145 -7.59 21.07 -21.16
N GLY A 146 -7.22 20.19 -20.22
CA GLY A 146 -7.39 18.73 -20.34
C GLY A 146 -6.44 18.05 -21.31
N ARG A 147 -5.44 18.76 -21.85
CA ARG A 147 -4.44 18.16 -22.74
C ARG A 147 -3.35 17.51 -21.92
N GLU A 148 -2.97 16.28 -22.28
CA GLU A 148 -1.80 15.61 -21.70
C GLU A 148 -0.53 16.39 -22.05
N VAL A 149 0.27 16.73 -21.04
CA VAL A 149 1.52 17.50 -21.14
C VAL A 149 2.70 16.79 -20.50
N GLY A 150 2.51 15.57 -20.01
CA GLY A 150 3.56 14.77 -19.39
C GLY A 150 3.00 13.50 -18.75
N ASN A 151 3.88 12.74 -18.11
CA ASN A 151 3.53 11.49 -17.45
C ASN A 151 4.40 11.31 -16.19
N ILE A 152 3.76 10.90 -15.10
CA ILE A 152 4.38 10.54 -13.83
C ILE A 152 4.74 9.06 -13.92
N ARG A 153 6.01 8.73 -13.68
CA ARG A 153 6.52 7.36 -13.76
C ARG A 153 7.61 7.13 -12.72
N PRO A 154 7.83 5.89 -12.27
CA PRO A 154 8.89 5.60 -11.32
C PRO A 154 10.26 5.89 -11.94
N HIS A 155 11.13 6.54 -11.18
CA HIS A 155 12.51 6.72 -11.61
C HIS A 155 13.23 5.37 -11.70
N LYS A 156 14.16 5.21 -12.64
CA LYS A 156 14.91 3.95 -12.85
C LYS A 156 15.53 3.38 -11.56
N VAL A 157 15.96 4.25 -10.64
CA VAL A 157 16.53 3.86 -9.35
C VAL A 157 15.55 3.01 -8.51
N ILE A 158 14.24 3.30 -8.55
CA ILE A 158 13.23 2.47 -7.87
C ILE A 158 13.25 1.06 -8.48
N ARG A 159 13.31 0.96 -9.81
CA ARG A 159 13.41 -0.33 -10.50
C ARG A 159 14.71 -1.06 -10.14
N ASP A 160 15.84 -0.36 -10.23
CA ASP A 160 17.17 -0.97 -10.17
C ASP A 160 17.60 -1.33 -8.73
N GLN A 161 17.11 -0.61 -7.71
CA GLN A 161 17.50 -0.82 -6.32
C GLN A 161 16.44 -1.50 -5.46
N ILE A 162 15.15 -1.29 -5.74
CA ILE A 162 14.07 -1.83 -4.90
C ILE A 162 13.61 -3.19 -5.43
N MET A 163 13.48 -3.37 -6.74
CA MET A 163 12.97 -4.64 -7.31
C MET A 163 13.86 -5.85 -6.96
N PRO A 164 15.21 -5.76 -7.01
CA PRO A 164 16.06 -6.89 -6.61
C PRO A 164 15.95 -7.27 -5.13
N LEU A 165 15.44 -6.39 -4.26
CA LEU A 165 15.19 -6.69 -2.85
C LEU A 165 13.89 -7.48 -2.66
N LEU A 166 12.94 -7.32 -3.58
CA LEU A 166 11.66 -8.04 -3.59
C LEU A 166 11.86 -9.46 -4.15
N ASP A 167 12.68 -9.62 -5.19
CA ASP A 167 13.01 -10.92 -5.80
C ASP A 167 13.73 -11.89 -4.84
N ARG A 168 14.59 -11.37 -3.95
CA ARG A 168 15.35 -12.20 -2.98
C ARG A 168 14.48 -12.93 -1.96
N LYS A 169 13.23 -12.50 -1.76
CA LYS A 169 12.27 -13.17 -0.86
C LYS A 169 11.44 -14.24 -1.55
N ALA A 170 11.26 -14.18 -2.88
CA ALA A 170 10.59 -15.25 -3.63
C ALA A 170 11.47 -16.51 -3.76
N ALA A 171 12.79 -16.38 -3.51
CA ALA A 171 13.78 -17.45 -3.60
C ALA A 171 14.15 -18.11 -2.25
N ARG A 172 13.44 -17.80 -1.16
CA ARG A 172 13.57 -18.45 0.17
C ARG A 172 12.23 -19.01 0.61
#